data_AF-A0A7Y8KMG7-F1
#
_entry.id   AF-A0A7Y8KMG7-F1
#
_cell.length_a   1.000
_cell.length_b   1.000
_cell.length_c   1.000
_cell.angle_alpha   90.00
_cell.angle_beta   90.00
_cell.angle_gamma   90.00
#
_symmetry.space_group_name_H-M   'P 1'
#
loop_
_entity.id
_entity.type
_entity.pdbx_description
1 polymer ?
#
loop_
_entity_poly.entity_id
_entity_poly.type
_entity_poly.pdbx_seq_one_letter_code
_entity_poly.pdbx_strand_id
1 'polypeptide(L)'
;MDFQLILAIFLCAGALVGSGLTFYAECTKLEALESYFSENKLVCDNKRFWGRNKHIDRFHRMLIITELLGMPKMHVRRGNVTEVELASVPLSLKRWALWPFNFGMVWIAGGILWTLLYGW
;
A
#
# COMPACT_ATOMS: atom_id res chain seq x y z
N MET A 1 11.98 26.95 19.72
CA MET A 1 11.07 25.83 19.37
C MET A 1 11.96 24.61 19.25
N ASP A 2 11.78 23.63 20.14
CA ASP A 2 12.74 22.53 20.27
C ASP A 2 12.72 21.64 19.02
N PHE A 3 13.91 21.23 18.56
CA PHE A 3 14.09 20.41 17.36
C PHE A 3 13.22 19.14 17.39
N GLN A 4 13.04 18.56 18.58
CA GLN A 4 12.17 17.41 18.82
C GLN A 4 10.69 17.70 18.53
N LEU A 5 10.20 18.89 18.89
CA LEU A 5 8.81 19.29 18.68
C LEU A 5 8.55 19.59 17.19
N ILE A 6 9.51 20.21 16.50
CA ILE A 6 9.47 20.40 15.05
C ILE A 6 9.40 19.04 14.33
N LEU A 7 10.26 18.11 14.72
CA LEU A 7 10.33 16.78 14.12
C LEU A 7 9.06 15.97 14.39
N ALA A 8 8.49 16.05 15.59
CA ALA A 8 7.23 15.40 15.93
C ALA A 8 6.06 15.96 15.12
N ILE A 9 5.95 17.28 14.97
CA ILE A 9 4.92 17.90 14.12
C ILE A 9 5.08 17.43 12.66
N PHE A 10 6.32 17.40 12.16
CA PHE A 10 6.61 16.95 10.80
C PHE A 10 6.21 15.49 10.56
N LEU A 11 6.56 14.60 11.50
CA LEU A 11 6.16 13.18 11.47
C LEU A 11 4.64 13.02 11.49
N CYS A 12 3.95 13.74 12.38
CA CYS A 12 2.49 13.70 12.49
C CYS A 12 1.79 14.24 11.23
N ALA A 13 2.23 15.39 10.71
CA ALA A 13 1.70 15.98 9.49
C ALA A 13 1.94 15.05 8.29
N GLY A 14 3.14 14.48 8.19
CA GLY A 14 3.49 13.50 7.16
C GLY A 14 2.61 12.25 7.23
N ALA A 15 2.35 11.72 8.43
CA ALA A 15 1.47 10.56 8.63
C ALA A 15 0.01 10.86 8.26
N LEU A 16 -0.50 12.06 8.57
CA LEU A 16 -1.84 12.49 8.18
C LEU A 16 -1.99 12.63 6.67
N VAL A 17 -1.03 13.27 6.00
CA VAL A 17 -1.03 13.40 4.54
C VAL A 17 -0.90 12.03 3.88
N GLY A 18 0.00 11.18 4.38
CA GLY A 18 0.20 9.82 3.88
C GLY A 18 -1.05 8.97 4.00
N SER A 19 -1.68 8.95 5.18
CA SER A 19 -2.89 8.16 5.41
C SER A 19 -4.06 8.64 4.56
N GLY A 20 -4.24 9.95 4.40
CA GLY A 20 -5.24 10.52 3.49
C GLY A 20 -5.00 10.14 2.02
N LEU A 21 -3.73 10.14 1.59
CA LEU A 21 -3.37 9.77 0.22
C LEU A 21 -3.55 8.26 -0.03
N THR A 22 -3.20 7.42 0.93
CA THR A 22 -3.46 5.97 0.88
C THR A 22 -4.96 5.70 0.82
N PHE A 23 -5.74 6.36 1.67
CA PHE A 23 -7.20 6.25 1.66
C PHE A 23 -7.81 6.66 0.32
N TYR A 24 -7.29 7.74 -0.29
CA TYR A 24 -7.70 8.18 -1.62
C TYR A 24 -7.37 7.16 -2.70
N ALA A 25 -6.16 6.59 -2.67
CA ALA A 25 -5.74 5.54 -3.61
C ALA A 25 -6.60 4.29 -3.46
N GLU A 26 -6.92 3.87 -2.23
CA GLU A 26 -7.82 2.76 -1.95
C GLU A 26 -9.25 3.01 -2.41
N CYS A 27 -9.77 4.23 -2.27
CA CYS A 27 -11.13 4.53 -2.71
C CYS A 27 -11.25 4.67 -4.23
N THR A 28 -10.21 5.14 -4.92
CA THR A 28 -10.32 5.50 -6.35
C THR A 28 -9.60 4.54 -7.30
N LYS A 29 -8.53 3.89 -6.84
CA LYS A 29 -7.67 3.04 -7.69
C LYS A 29 -7.82 1.55 -7.41
N LEU A 30 -8.38 1.17 -6.26
CA LEU A 30 -8.56 -0.23 -5.90
C LEU A 30 -9.44 -0.98 -6.89
N GLU A 31 -10.62 -0.45 -7.21
CA GLU A 31 -11.54 -1.11 -8.15
C GLU A 31 -10.95 -1.25 -9.55
N ALA A 32 -10.22 -0.22 -10.00
CA ALA A 32 -9.50 -0.25 -11.27
C ALA A 32 -8.37 -1.27 -11.26
N LEU A 33 -7.63 -1.42 -10.15
CA LEU A 33 -6.57 -2.43 -10.04
C LEU A 33 -7.15 -3.85 -10.00
N GLU A 34 -8.23 -4.05 -9.25
CA GLU A 34 -8.89 -5.35 -9.16
C GLU A 34 -9.42 -5.85 -10.49
N SER A 35 -9.87 -4.96 -11.38
CA SER A 35 -10.35 -5.38 -12.70
C SER A 35 -9.24 -5.96 -13.57
N TYR A 36 -7.99 -5.51 -13.41
CA TYR A 36 -6.83 -6.11 -14.10
C TYR A 36 -6.44 -7.49 -13.55
N PHE A 37 -6.81 -7.79 -12.31
CA PHE A 37 -6.52 -9.06 -11.63
C PHE A 37 -7.77 -9.91 -11.41
N SER A 38 -8.84 -9.70 -12.20
CA SER A 38 -10.11 -10.42 -12.01
C SER A 38 -9.99 -11.93 -12.25
N GLU A 39 -9.02 -12.36 -13.05
CA GLU A 39 -8.73 -13.78 -13.30
C GLU A 39 -7.77 -14.38 -12.27
N ASN A 40 -7.13 -13.52 -11.46
CA ASN A 40 -6.14 -13.97 -10.49
C ASN A 40 -6.81 -14.58 -9.26
N LYS A 41 -6.51 -15.86 -9.00
CA LYS A 41 -7.11 -16.62 -7.89
C LYS A 41 -6.85 -15.98 -6.53
N LEU A 42 -5.67 -15.43 -6.27
CA LEU A 42 -5.34 -14.78 -4.99
C LEU A 42 -6.16 -13.52 -4.75
N VAL A 43 -6.32 -12.69 -5.78
CA VAL A 43 -7.11 -11.45 -5.68
C VAL A 43 -8.59 -11.77 -5.48
N CYS A 44 -9.11 -12.78 -6.20
CA CYS A 44 -10.48 -13.27 -6.04
C CYS A 44 -10.74 -13.88 -4.66
N ASP A 45 -9.85 -14.74 -4.17
CA ASP A 45 -9.98 -15.37 -2.85
C ASP A 45 -9.89 -14.31 -1.72
N ASN A 46 -8.96 -13.35 -1.86
CA ASN A 46 -8.84 -12.24 -0.91
C ASN A 46 -10.07 -11.34 -0.92
N LYS A 47 -10.62 -11.03 -2.10
CA LYS A 47 -11.87 -10.27 -2.24
C LYS A 47 -13.06 -11.00 -1.62
N ARG A 48 -13.12 -12.33 -1.74
CA ARG A 48 -14.15 -13.16 -1.11
C ARG A 48 -14.05 -13.12 0.42
N PHE A 49 -12.82 -13.14 0.95
CA PHE A 49 -12.58 -13.03 2.39
C PHE A 49 -12.92 -11.63 2.93
N TRP A 50 -12.51 -10.57 2.22
CA TRP A 50 -12.72 -9.16 2.60
C TRP A 50 -13.93 -8.51 1.89
N GLY A 51 -15.03 -9.25 1.74
CA GLY A 51 -16.20 -8.80 0.97
C GLY A 51 -17.08 -7.74 1.66
N ARG A 52 -16.83 -7.41 2.94
CA ARG A 52 -17.68 -6.52 3.74
C ARG A 52 -17.50 -5.02 3.45
N ASN A 53 -16.65 -4.68 2.48
CA ASN A 53 -16.40 -3.33 1.97
C ASN A 53 -16.07 -2.26 3.05
N LYS A 54 -15.62 -2.69 4.24
CA LYS A 54 -15.14 -1.78 5.28
C LYS A 54 -13.77 -1.21 4.88
N HIS A 55 -13.37 -0.13 5.54
CA HIS A 55 -12.05 0.47 5.32
C HIS A 55 -10.91 -0.55 5.46
N ILE A 56 -10.92 -1.35 6.53
CA ILE A 56 -9.93 -2.40 6.77
C ILE A 56 -9.93 -3.44 5.64
N ASP A 57 -11.10 -3.79 5.13
CA ASP A 57 -11.26 -4.76 4.05
C ASP A 57 -10.64 -4.24 2.74
N ARG A 58 -10.86 -2.95 2.44
CA ARG A 58 -10.27 -2.28 1.27
C ARG A 58 -8.75 -2.17 1.38
N PHE A 59 -8.25 -1.82 2.57
CA PHE A 59 -6.83 -1.78 2.86
C PHE A 59 -6.19 -3.16 2.58
N HIS A 60 -6.75 -4.25 3.11
CA HIS A 60 -6.20 -5.59 2.90
C HIS A 60 -6.28 -6.06 1.44
N ARG A 61 -7.32 -5.64 0.70
CA ARG A 61 -7.43 -5.91 -0.75
C ARG A 61 -6.36 -5.16 -1.54
N MET A 62 -6.14 -3.89 -1.22
CA MET A 62 -5.09 -3.06 -1.82
C MET A 62 -3.69 -3.56 -1.46
N LEU A 63 -3.51 -4.06 -0.23
CA LEU A 63 -2.24 -4.54 0.29
C LEU A 63 -1.72 -5.73 -0.53
N ILE A 64 -2.56 -6.72 -0.81
CA ILE A 64 -2.15 -7.87 -1.64
C ILE A 64 -1.77 -7.41 -3.04
N ILE A 65 -2.55 -6.52 -3.66
CA ILE A 65 -2.21 -5.99 -4.99
C ILE A 65 -0.87 -5.25 -4.95
N THR A 66 -0.64 -4.46 -3.90
CA THR A 66 0.62 -3.75 -3.69
C THR A 66 1.79 -4.71 -3.50
N GLU A 67 1.61 -5.82 -2.77
CA GLU A 67 2.62 -6.87 -2.60
C GLU A 67 2.97 -7.53 -3.95
N LEU A 68 1.95 -7.88 -4.73
CA LEU A 68 2.11 -8.45 -6.08
C LEU A 68 2.90 -7.52 -7.00
N LEU A 69 2.62 -6.21 -6.94
CA LEU A 69 3.30 -5.19 -7.74
C LEU A 69 4.68 -4.81 -7.20
N GLY A 70 4.90 -4.93 -5.88
CA GLY A 70 6.14 -4.57 -5.22
C GLY A 70 7.21 -5.65 -5.35
N MET A 71 6.81 -6.92 -5.37
CA MET A 71 7.71 -8.07 -5.51
C MET A 71 7.31 -8.99 -6.69
N PRO A 72 7.20 -8.47 -7.92
CA PRO A 72 6.64 -9.21 -9.05
C PRO A 72 7.43 -10.47 -9.37
N LYS A 73 8.77 -10.41 -9.31
CA LYS A 73 9.65 -11.56 -9.56
C LYS A 73 9.43 -12.72 -8.58
N MET A 74 9.11 -12.43 -7.32
CA MET A 74 8.86 -13.47 -6.32
C MET A 74 7.51 -14.15 -6.60
N HIS A 75 6.47 -13.36 -6.89
CA HIS A 75 5.13 -13.88 -7.14
C HIS A 75 5.01 -14.63 -8.47
N VAL A 76 5.71 -14.18 -9.51
CA VAL A 76 5.83 -14.92 -10.78
C VAL A 76 6.51 -16.27 -10.56
N ARG A 77 7.62 -16.31 -9.81
CA ARG A 77 8.29 -17.58 -9.46
C ARG A 77 7.43 -18.53 -8.64
N ARG A 78 6.51 -18.02 -7.83
CA ARG A 78 5.55 -18.83 -7.06
C ARG A 78 4.33 -19.28 -7.87
N GLY A 79 4.18 -18.80 -9.12
CA GLY A 79 2.99 -19.07 -9.94
C GLY A 79 1.75 -18.30 -9.48
N ASN A 80 1.93 -17.27 -8.65
CA ASN A 80 0.85 -16.48 -8.09
C ASN A 80 0.29 -15.45 -9.07
N VAL A 81 1.11 -14.95 -10.00
CA VAL A 81 0.75 -13.95 -11.01
C VAL A 81 1.56 -14.22 -12.27
N THR A 82 0.96 -14.01 -13.45
CA THR A 82 1.69 -14.11 -14.72
C THR A 82 2.39 -12.80 -15.09
N GLU A 83 3.51 -12.88 -15.80
CA GLU A 83 4.20 -11.66 -16.27
C GLU A 83 3.33 -10.82 -17.22
N VAL A 84 2.42 -11.47 -17.95
CA VAL A 84 1.47 -10.83 -18.87
C VAL A 84 0.42 -10.00 -18.11
N GLU A 85 -0.18 -10.55 -17.05
CA GLU A 85 -1.08 -9.80 -16.16
C GLU A 85 -0.35 -8.61 -15.50
N LEU A 86 0.90 -8.80 -15.09
CA LEU A 86 1.71 -7.73 -14.53
C LEU A 86 2.03 -6.64 -15.58
N ALA A 87 2.26 -7.01 -16.83
CA ALA A 87 2.53 -6.07 -17.92
C ALA A 87 1.29 -5.28 -18.35
N SER A 88 0.08 -5.84 -18.19
CA SER A 88 -1.17 -5.19 -18.58
C SER A 88 -1.52 -3.99 -17.67
N VAL A 89 -1.04 -3.96 -16.43
CA VAL A 89 -1.30 -2.86 -15.49
C VAL A 89 -0.49 -1.62 -15.88
N PRO A 90 -1.14 -0.47 -16.12
CA PRO A 90 -0.45 0.75 -16.51
C PRO A 90 0.43 1.30 -15.37
N LEU A 91 1.54 1.92 -15.75
CA LEU A 91 2.55 2.45 -14.81
C LEU A 91 1.98 3.47 -13.82
N SER A 92 0.97 4.24 -14.22
CA SER A 92 0.29 5.20 -13.35
C SER A 92 -0.39 4.49 -12.17
N LEU A 93 -1.14 3.42 -12.44
CA LEU A 93 -1.81 2.62 -11.41
C LEU A 93 -0.81 1.93 -10.50
N LYS A 94 0.30 1.39 -11.05
CA LYS A 94 1.39 0.82 -10.25
C LYS A 94 1.99 1.84 -9.28
N ARG A 95 2.23 3.06 -9.74
CA ARG A 95 2.75 4.14 -8.89
C ARG A 95 1.77 4.51 -7.77
N TRP A 96 0.48 4.60 -8.09
CA TRP A 96 -0.55 4.87 -7.08
C TRP A 96 -0.69 3.73 -6.05
N ALA A 97 -0.37 2.49 -6.39
CA ALA A 97 -0.33 1.39 -5.43
C ALA A 97 0.94 1.41 -4.57
N LEU A 98 2.10 1.57 -5.19
CA LEU A 98 3.40 1.44 -4.52
C LEU A 98 3.79 2.69 -3.72
N TRP A 99 3.47 3.88 -4.22
CA TRP A 99 3.95 5.12 -3.62
C TRP A 99 3.37 5.37 -2.21
N PRO A 100 2.06 5.24 -1.97
CA PRO A 100 1.50 5.42 -0.63
C PRO A 100 2.01 4.37 0.36
N PHE A 101 2.17 3.12 -0.10
CA PHE A 101 2.72 2.03 0.71
C PHE A 101 4.18 2.27 1.11
N ASN A 102 5.04 2.60 0.14
CA ASN A 102 6.45 2.91 0.40
C ASN A 102 6.60 4.14 1.29
N PHE A 103 5.77 5.17 1.09
CA PHE A 103 5.74 6.35 1.94
C PHE A 103 5.37 5.99 3.38
N GLY A 104 4.35 5.15 3.57
CA GLY A 104 3.98 4.61 4.88
C GLY A 104 5.12 3.84 5.55
N MET A 105 5.83 2.97 4.82
CA MET A 105 6.96 2.21 5.34
C MET A 105 8.12 3.10 5.79
N VAL A 106 8.48 4.11 4.99
CA VAL A 106 9.50 5.11 5.37
C VAL A 106 9.08 5.86 6.62
N TRP A 107 7.79 6.20 6.75
CA TRP A 107 7.31 6.87 7.95
C TRP A 107 7.30 6.01 9.19
N ILE A 108 6.92 4.74 9.09
CA ILE A 108 7.01 3.79 10.19
C ILE A 108 8.46 3.66 10.66
N ALA A 109 9.40 3.51 9.73
CA ALA A 109 10.82 3.46 10.06
C ALA A 109 11.32 4.75 10.73
N GLY A 110 10.89 5.92 10.23
CA GLY A 110 11.19 7.22 10.84
C GLY A 110 10.61 7.36 12.25
N GLY A 111 9.38 6.90 12.48
CA GLY A 111 8.76 6.87 13.80
C GLY A 111 9.48 5.95 14.78
N ILE A 112 9.86 4.75 14.35
CA ILE A 112 10.67 3.81 15.16
C ILE A 112 12.01 4.45 15.52
N LEU A 113 12.72 5.02 14.55
CA LEU A 113 13.99 5.68 14.79
C LEU A 113 13.83 6.85 15.77
N TRP A 114 12.78 7.66 15.63
CA TRP A 114 12.49 8.74 16.56
C TRP A 114 12.24 8.24 17.98
N THR A 115 11.44 7.16 18.15
CA THR A 115 11.22 6.55 19.47
C THR A 115 12.51 5.98 20.07
N LEU A 116 13.43 5.46 19.26
CA LEU A 116 14.72 4.98 19.76
C LEU A 116 15.67 6.10 20.16
N LEU A 117 15.63 7.24 19.46
CA LEU A 117 16.52 8.38 19.72
C LEU A 117 16.03 9.30 20.84
N TYR A 118 14.72 9.44 21.00
CA TYR A 118 14.09 10.43 21.89
C TYR A 118 13.06 9.83 22.86
N GLY A 119 12.75 8.55 22.74
CA GLY A 119 11.83 7.85 23.64
C GLY A 119 12.54 7.28 24.86
N TRP A 120 13.24 8.13 25.61
CA TRP A 120 13.72 7.88 26.97
C TRP A 120 13.44 9.10 27.83
#